data_AF-A0A947R566-F1
#
_entry.id   AF-A0A947R566-F1
#
_cell.length_a   1.000
_cell.length_b   1.000
_cell.length_c   1.000
_cell.angle_alpha   90.00
_cell.angle_beta   90.00
_cell.angle_gamma   90.00
#
_symmetry.space_group_name_H-M   'P 1'
#
loop_
_entity.id
_entity.type
_entity.pdbx_description
1 polymer ?
#
loop_
_entity_poly.entity_id
_entity_poly.type
_entity_poly.pdbx_seq_one_letter_code
_entity_poly.pdbx_strand_id
1 'polypeptide(L)'
;MIENVFCPRCDSDAIYRYGHTKNGKQRYLCLLCSRQFIKDLPLQKFKQRTFCPLCGGNMHIYKRERVRIRFRCARYPHCHGYTAREVIIDCDDE
;
A
#
# COMPACT_ATOMS: atom_id res chain seq x y z
N MET A 1 26.76 11.69 14.08
CA MET A 1 25.28 11.85 14.04
C MET A 1 24.82 11.70 12.60
N ILE A 2 23.68 11.06 12.36
CA ILE A 2 23.12 10.96 11.00
C ILE A 2 22.20 12.16 10.84
N GLU A 3 22.71 13.24 10.25
CA GLU A 3 21.96 14.47 10.11
C GLU A 3 20.72 14.23 9.21
N ASN A 4 19.57 14.76 9.63
CA ASN A 4 18.34 14.78 8.85
C ASN A 4 17.63 13.41 8.64
N VAL A 5 17.67 12.51 9.62
CA VAL A 5 16.80 11.32 9.66
C VAL A 5 16.11 11.26 11.02
N PHE A 6 14.78 11.34 11.00
CA PHE A 6 13.93 11.26 12.18
C PHE A 6 12.96 10.09 12.05
N CYS A 7 12.59 9.49 13.17
CA CYS A 7 11.63 8.41 13.15
C CYS A 7 10.23 8.95 12.79
N PRO A 8 9.54 8.43 11.76
CA PRO A 8 8.21 8.92 11.35
C PRO A 8 7.08 8.58 12.34
N ARG A 9 7.41 8.03 13.52
CA ARG A 9 6.44 7.64 14.55
C ARG A 9 6.61 8.44 15.84
N CYS A 10 7.85 8.70 16.24
CA CYS A 10 8.18 9.30 17.53
C CYS A 10 9.13 10.51 17.41
N ASP A 11 9.43 10.95 16.19
CA ASP A 11 10.28 12.11 15.88
C ASP A 11 11.67 12.12 16.52
N SER A 12 12.12 10.96 17.01
CA SER A 12 13.44 10.81 17.60
C SER A 12 14.53 10.74 16.53
N ASP A 13 15.66 11.34 16.87
CA ASP A 13 16.96 11.33 16.19
C ASP A 13 17.85 10.14 16.57
N ALA A 14 17.41 9.33 17.56
CA ALA A 14 18.11 8.13 18.00
C ALA A 14 17.95 6.98 16.99
N ILE A 15 18.76 7.03 15.94
CA ILE A 15 18.65 6.17 14.76
C ILE A 15 19.92 5.39 14.49
N TYR A 16 19.75 4.09 14.24
CA TYR A 16 20.80 3.16 13.86
C TYR A 16 20.70 2.75 12.39
N ARG A 17 21.83 2.61 11.71
CA ARG A 17 21.90 2.12 10.31
C ARG A 17 21.82 0.59 10.31
N TYR A 18 20.64 0.05 10.04
CA TYR A 18 20.38 -1.39 10.13
C TYR A 18 20.82 -2.18 8.88
N GLY A 19 21.16 -1.50 7.78
CA GLY A 19 21.64 -2.11 6.54
C GLY A 19 20.93 -1.58 5.30
N HIS A 20 20.92 -2.36 4.20
CA HIS A 20 20.28 -1.97 2.94
C HIS A 20 19.11 -2.90 2.57
N THR A 21 18.16 -2.38 1.80
CA THR A 21 17.09 -3.16 1.16
C THR A 21 17.65 -3.87 -0.08
N LYS A 22 16.95 -4.90 -0.60
CA LYS A 22 17.30 -5.56 -1.88
C LYS A 22 17.52 -4.58 -3.04
N ASN A 23 16.84 -3.43 -3.02
CA ASN A 23 16.96 -2.37 -4.02
C ASN A 23 18.08 -1.34 -3.70
N GLY A 24 19.02 -1.67 -2.80
CA GLY A 24 20.14 -0.80 -2.41
C GLY A 24 19.77 0.39 -1.53
N LYS A 25 18.50 0.57 -1.12
CA LYS A 25 18.08 1.68 -0.25
C LYS A 25 18.48 1.45 1.21
N GLN A 26 19.07 2.47 1.84
CA GLN A 26 19.46 2.44 3.26
C GLN A 26 18.23 2.27 4.18
N ARG A 27 18.32 1.30 5.09
CA ARG A 27 17.36 1.06 6.18
C ARG A 27 17.88 1.68 7.47
N TYR A 28 16.95 2.25 8.21
CA TYR A 28 17.15 2.91 9.49
C TYR A 28 16.28 2.22 10.54
N LEU A 29 16.84 1.98 11.72
CA LEU A 29 16.16 1.45 12.89
C LEU A 29 16.11 2.55 13.95
N CYS A 30 14.92 2.93 14.41
CA CYS A 30 14.80 3.81 15.56
C CYS A 30 15.07 3.01 16.86
N LEU A 31 15.95 3.51 17.72
CA LEU A 31 16.32 2.86 18.97
C LEU A 31 15.26 3.03 20.07
N LEU A 32 14.42 4.07 19.99
CA LEU A 32 13.35 4.30 20.98
C LEU A 32 12.10 3.46 20.73
N CYS A 33 11.68 3.29 19.47
CA CYS A 33 10.47 2.55 19.14
C CYS A 33 10.72 1.24 18.37
N SER A 34 11.98 0.88 18.17
CA SER A 34 12.45 -0.32 17.46
C SER A 34 11.90 -0.46 16.03
N ARG A 35 11.43 0.65 15.43
CA ARG A 35 10.82 0.66 14.11
C ARG A 35 11.87 0.76 13.01
N GLN A 36 11.76 -0.11 12.02
CA GLN A 36 12.56 -0.03 10.80
C GLN A 36 11.85 0.81 9.74
N PHE A 37 12.58 1.70 9.06
CA PHE A 37 12.06 2.54 7.99
C PHE A 37 13.15 2.92 6.99
N ILE A 38 12.75 3.53 5.88
CA ILE A 38 13.61 3.99 4.79
C ILE A 38 13.26 5.46 4.56
N LYS A 39 14.27 6.32 4.40
CA LYS A 39 14.08 7.77 4.21
C LYS A 39 13.27 8.10 2.94
N ASP A 40 13.55 7.40 1.85
CA ASP A 40 12.99 7.67 0.51
C ASP A 40 11.90 6.67 0.08
N LEU A 41 11.02 6.26 1.01
CA LEU A 41 9.79 5.60 0.59
C LEU A 41 8.69 6.67 0.48
N PRO A 42 8.32 7.12 -0.73
CA PRO A 42 7.03 7.78 -0.88
C PRO A 42 6.00 6.79 -0.33
N LEU A 43 5.17 7.24 0.62
CA LEU A 43 4.01 6.46 1.03
C LEU A 43 3.29 6.12 -0.28
N GLN A 44 3.28 4.84 -0.67
CA GLN A 44 2.43 4.41 -1.77
C GLN A 44 1.00 4.68 -1.31
N LYS A 45 0.49 5.86 -1.68
CA LYS A 45 -0.92 6.20 -1.57
C LYS A 45 -1.61 5.19 -2.47
N PHE A 46 -2.10 4.09 -1.88
CA PHE A 46 -2.91 3.11 -2.59
C PHE A 46 -4.05 3.89 -3.28
N LYS A 47 -3.93 4.04 -4.61
CA LYS A 47 -4.88 4.80 -5.42
C LYS A 47 -6.23 4.08 -5.35
N GLN A 48 -7.14 4.72 -4.62
CA GLN A 48 -8.59 4.51 -4.57
C GLN A 48 -9.07 3.08 -4.23
N ARG A 49 -9.50 2.92 -2.98
CA ARG A 49 -10.31 1.79 -2.55
C ARG A 49 -11.70 1.93 -3.17
N THR A 50 -12.15 0.92 -3.91
CA THR A 50 -13.52 0.89 -4.43
C THR A 50 -14.51 0.66 -3.28
N PHE A 51 -15.55 1.49 -3.20
CA PHE A 51 -16.61 1.36 -2.21
C PHE A 51 -17.81 0.60 -2.78
N CYS A 52 -18.52 -0.11 -1.92
CA CYS A 52 -19.73 -0.83 -2.29
C CYS A 52 -20.88 0.15 -2.52
N PRO A 53 -21.56 0.12 -3.69
CA PRO A 53 -22.69 1.02 -3.95
C PRO A 53 -23.91 0.74 -3.05
N LEU A 54 -24.01 -0.45 -2.46
CA LEU A 54 -25.15 -0.84 -1.62
C LEU A 54 -24.99 -0.44 -0.15
N CYS A 55 -23.77 -0.49 0.39
CA CYS A 55 -23.54 -0.30 1.82
C CYS A 55 -22.43 0.70 2.15
N GLY A 56 -21.78 1.29 1.15
CA GLY A 56 -20.62 2.17 1.31
C GLY A 56 -19.37 1.50 1.87
N GLY A 57 -19.43 0.19 2.15
CA GLY A 57 -18.32 -0.56 2.75
C GLY A 57 -17.14 -0.76 1.79
N ASN A 58 -15.97 -1.04 2.35
CA ASN A 58 -14.78 -1.36 1.58
C ASN A 58 -15.02 -2.60 0.69
N MET A 59 -14.57 -2.56 -0.56
CA MET A 59 -14.53 -3.72 -1.44
C MET A 59 -13.09 -4.20 -1.64
N HIS A 60 -12.93 -5.51 -1.82
CA HIS A 60 -11.64 -6.14 -2.13
C HIS A 60 -11.74 -6.87 -3.48
N ILE A 61 -10.58 -7.12 -4.10
CA ILE A 61 -10.51 -7.86 -5.36
C ILE A 61 -10.93 -9.31 -5.09
N TYR A 62 -12.01 -9.76 -5.74
CA TYR A 62 -12.47 -11.14 -5.69
C TYR A 62 -11.87 -11.97 -6.82
N LYS A 63 -11.84 -11.43 -8.04
CA LYS A 63 -11.30 -12.12 -9.21
C LYS A 63 -10.66 -11.11 -10.17
N ARG A 64 -9.48 -11.44 -10.69
CA ARG A 64 -8.86 -10.73 -11.81
C ARG A 64 -9.10 -11.55 -13.07
N GLU A 65 -9.84 -11.00 -14.02
CA GLU A 65 -9.96 -11.53 -15.37
C GLU A 65 -9.07 -10.70 -16.31
N ARG A 66 -8.83 -11.18 -17.54
CA ARG A 66 -7.95 -10.50 -18.50
C ARG A 66 -8.38 -9.05 -18.74
N VAL A 67 -9.67 -8.83 -18.99
CA VAL A 67 -10.22 -7.51 -19.39
C VAL A 67 -10.86 -6.75 -18.22
N ARG A 68 -11.10 -7.42 -17.08
CA ARG A 68 -11.82 -6.81 -15.95
C ARG A 68 -11.39 -7.36 -14.60
N ILE A 69 -11.43 -6.51 -13.58
CA ILE A 69 -11.23 -6.90 -12.18
C ILE A 69 -12.58 -6.84 -11.47
N ARG A 70 -13.02 -7.96 -10.93
CA ARG A 70 -14.23 -8.06 -10.09
C ARG A 70 -13.88 -7.82 -8.63
N PHE A 71 -14.61 -6.92 -8.00
CA PHE A 71 -14.53 -6.61 -6.58
C PHE A 71 -15.79 -7.12 -5.85
N ARG A 72 -15.60 -7.59 -4.62
CA ARG A 72 -16.67 -8.02 -3.70
C ARG A 72 -16.63 -7.17 -2.44
N CYS A 73 -17.81 -6.85 -1.90
CA CYS A 73 -17.91 -6.17 -0.62
C CYS A 73 -17.27 -6.99 0.51
N ALA A 74 -16.53 -6.33 1.41
CA ALA A 74 -15.96 -6.96 2.59
C ALA A 74 -17.01 -7.48 3.59
N ARG A 75 -18.26 -6.99 3.49
CA ARG A 75 -19.36 -7.37 4.38
C ARG A 75 -20.16 -8.59 3.88
N TYR A 76 -19.64 -9.33 2.90
CA TYR A 76 -20.22 -10.62 2.51
C TYR A 76 -20.17 -11.57 3.72
N PRO A 77 -21.25 -12.29 4.07
CA PRO A 77 -22.50 -12.54 3.31
C PRO A 77 -23.63 -11.53 3.55
N HIS A 78 -23.51 -10.60 4.51
CA HIS A 78 -24.59 -9.64 4.81
C HIS A 78 -24.81 -8.59 3.71
N CYS A 79 -23.81 -8.34 2.86
CA CYS A 79 -23.94 -7.49 1.70
C CYS A 79 -23.38 -8.21 0.46
N HIS A 80 -24.24 -8.48 -0.51
CA HIS A 80 -23.91 -9.12 -1.78
C HIS A 80 -23.49 -8.12 -2.86
N GLY A 81 -22.87 -7.00 -2.47
CA GLY A 81 -22.40 -5.99 -3.42
C GLY A 81 -21.21 -6.48 -4.25
N TYR A 82 -21.38 -6.44 -5.57
CA TYR A 82 -20.35 -6.75 -6.56
C TYR A 82 -20.19 -5.57 -7.52
N THR A 83 -18.94 -5.27 -7.87
CA THR A 83 -18.63 -4.30 -8.92
C THR A 83 -17.49 -4.83 -9.77
N ALA A 84 -17.46 -4.46 -11.05
CA ALA A 84 -16.38 -4.82 -11.95
C ALA A 84 -15.78 -3.52 -12.50
N ARG A 85 -14.46 -3.47 -12.55
CA ARG A 85 -13.72 -2.39 -13.21
C ARG A 85 -13.04 -2.97 -14.43
N GLU A 86 -13.31 -2.41 -15.59
CA GLU A 86 -12.60 -2.76 -16.83
C GLU A 86 -11.17 -2.24 -16.73
N VAL A 87 -10.22 -3.09 -17.10
CA VAL A 87 -8.83 -2.71 -17.25
C VAL A 87 -8.62 -2.62 -18.75
N ILE A 88 -8.44 -1.40 -19.25
CA ILE A 88 -7.99 -1.19 -20.62
C ILE A 88 -6.58 -1.79 -20.66
N ILE A 89 -6.45 -2.90 -21.36
CA ILE A 89 -5.15 -3.39 -21.79
C ILE A 89 -4.90 -2.64 -23.08
N ASP A 90 -4.15 -1.55 -23.01
CA ASP A 90 -3.53 -0.97 -24.20
C ASP A 90 -2.51 -2.01 -24.69
N CYS A 91 -2.94 -2.83 -25.64
CA CYS A 91 -2.04 -3.68 -26.41
C CYS A 91 -1.29 -2.77 -27.39
N ASP A 92 -0.23 -2.09 -26.94
CA ASP A 92 0.83 -1.63 -27.83
C ASP A 92 1.73 -2.83 -28.14
N ASP A 93 1.35 -3.61 -29.15
CA ASP A 93 2.24 -4.57 -29.82
C ASP A 93 1.70 -4.80 -31.25
N GLU A 94 2.06 -3.90 -32.17
CA GLU A 94 2.67 -4.23 -33.47
C GLU A 94 3.36 -3.00 -34.10
#